data_AF-A0A6I1K0L1-F1
#
_entry.id   AF-A0A6I1K0L1-F1
#
_cell.length_a   1.000
_cell.length_b   1.000
_cell.length_c   1.000
_cell.angle_alpha   90.00
_cell.angle_beta   90.00
_cell.angle_gamma   90.00
#
_symmetry.space_group_name_H-M   'P 1'
#
loop_
_entity.id
_entity.type
_entity.pdbx_description
1 polymer ?
#
loop_
_entity_poly.entity_id
_entity_poly.type
_entity_poly.pdbx_seq_one_letter_code
_entity_poly.pdbx_strand_id
1 'polypeptide(L)' 'AICLYFFPASVRALMRRYLDGGGNPDSPGYFIEWLARETHVNATHFAGRWFDIGSIEGLETARKAWG' A
#
# COMPACT_ATOMS: atom_id res chain seq x y z
N ALA A 1 1.32 8.21 5.73
CA ALA A 1 1.03 7.67 4.38
C ALA A 1 -0.12 6.67 4.47
N ILE A 2 -0.85 6.39 3.37
CA ILE A 2 -1.91 5.38 3.37
C ILE A 2 -1.37 4.08 2.75
N CYS A 3 -1.43 2.97 3.50
CA CYS A 3 -0.91 1.65 3.09
C CYS A 3 -2.06 0.69 2.75
N LEU A 4 -3.00 1.14 1.92
CA LEU A 4 -4.17 0.37 1.52
C LEU A 4 -4.08 0.01 0.05
N TYR A 5 -4.10 -1.29 -0.24
CA TYR A 5 -3.97 -1.82 -1.59
C TYR A 5 -5.04 -2.89 -1.83
N PHE A 6 -5.62 -2.90 -3.02
CA PHE A 6 -6.55 -3.94 -3.45
C PHE A 6 -5.94 -4.70 -4.62
N PHE A 7 -5.62 -5.98 -4.42
CA PHE A 7 -5.05 -6.85 -5.46
C PHE A 7 -6.03 -7.97 -5.80
N PRO A 8 -6.56 -8.03 -7.04
CA PRO A 8 -7.37 -9.16 -7.46
C PRO A 8 -6.51 -10.44 -7.53
N ALA A 9 -7.16 -11.60 -7.51
CA ALA A 9 -6.48 -12.90 -7.46
C ALA A 9 -5.45 -13.10 -8.59
N SER A 10 -5.70 -12.52 -9.78
CA SER A 10 -4.79 -12.55 -10.93
C SER A 10 -3.42 -11.92 -10.66
N VAL A 11 -3.33 -10.93 -9.76
CA VAL A 11 -2.06 -10.27 -9.40
C VAL A 11 -1.12 -11.21 -8.64
N ARG A 12 -1.63 -12.29 -8.05
CA ARG A 12 -0.80 -13.27 -7.32
C ARG A 12 0.31 -13.86 -8.20
N ALA A 13 0.00 -14.19 -9.46
CA ALA A 13 0.98 -14.73 -10.40
C ALA A 13 2.06 -13.68 -10.75
N LEU A 14 1.67 -12.42 -10.88
CA LEU A 14 2.58 -11.30 -11.15
C LEU A 14 3.50 -11.03 -9.95
N MET A 15 2.99 -11.11 -8.73
CA MET A 15 3.79 -10.97 -7.51
C MET A 15 4.83 -12.09 -7.39
N ARG A 16 4.47 -13.34 -7.71
CA ARG A 16 5.44 -14.44 -7.78
C ARG A 16 6.53 -14.16 -8.81
N ARG A 17 6.15 -13.78 -10.03
CA ARG A 17 7.11 -13.44 -11.10
C ARG A 17 8.06 -12.30 -10.70
N TYR A 18 7.55 -11.28 -10.00
CA TYR A 18 8.36 -10.18 -9.50
C TYR A 18 9.45 -10.65 -8.53
N LEU A 19 9.07 -11.45 -7.53
CA LEU A 19 9.99 -11.94 -6.50
C LEU A 19 11.00 -12.94 -7.08
N ASP A 20 10.53 -13.88 -7.90
CA ASP A 20 11.40 -14.88 -8.55
C ASP A 20 12.40 -14.21 -9.52
N GLY A 21 12.04 -13.04 -10.06
CA GLY A 21 12.90 -12.19 -10.89
C GLY A 21 13.89 -11.31 -10.13
N GLY A 22 13.97 -11.43 -8.80
CA GLY A 22 14.88 -10.62 -7.97
C GLY A 22 14.36 -9.22 -7.65
N GLY A 23 13.06 -8.98 -7.79
CA GLY A 23 12.42 -7.74 -7.36
C GLY A 23 12.62 -7.48 -5.87
N ASN A 24 12.78 -6.21 -5.49
CA ASN A 24 13.02 -5.80 -4.11
C ASN A 24 11.78 -6.07 -3.22
N PRO A 25 11.87 -6.95 -2.20
CA PRO A 25 10.73 -7.30 -1.35
C PRO A 25 10.54 -6.34 -0.15
N ASP A 26 11.41 -5.33 0.03
CA ASP A 26 11.46 -4.49 1.25
C ASP A 26 10.23 -3.60 1.43
N SER A 27 9.63 -3.12 0.33
CA SER A 27 8.40 -2.34 0.38
C SER A 27 7.42 -2.68 -0.74
N PRO A 28 6.10 -2.59 -0.49
CA PRO A 28 5.08 -2.76 -1.53
C PRO A 28 5.23 -1.75 -2.68
N GLY A 29 5.85 -0.59 -2.43
CA GLY A 29 6.05 0.45 -3.43
C GLY A 29 6.85 -0.03 -4.64
N TYR A 30 7.91 -0.81 -4.41
CA TYR A 30 8.72 -1.37 -5.50
C TYR A 30 7.92 -2.36 -6.36
N PHE A 31 7.08 -3.18 -5.74
CA PHE A 31 6.20 -4.09 -6.46
C PHE A 31 5.15 -3.32 -7.26
N ILE A 32 4.52 -2.29 -6.69
CA ILE A 32 3.47 -1.49 -7.36
C ILE A 32 4.05 -0.70 -8.54
N GLU A 33 5.26 -0.14 -8.40
CA GLU A 33 5.96 0.53 -9.50
C GLU A 33 6.21 -0.44 -10.66
N TRP A 34 6.72 -1.63 -10.38
CA TRP A 34 6.92 -2.66 -11.39
C TRP A 34 5.57 -3.11 -11.99
N LEU A 35 4.56 -3.33 -11.15
CA LEU A 35 3.23 -3.79 -11.58
C LEU A 35 2.57 -2.80 -12.54
N ALA A 36 2.75 -1.50 -12.34
CA ALA A 36 2.22 -0.45 -13.21
C ALA A 36 2.86 -0.45 -14.62
N ARG A 37 4.03 -1.07 -14.80
CA ARG A 37 4.67 -1.29 -16.11
C ARG A 37 4.16 -2.56 -16.79
N GLU A 38 3.66 -3.52 -16.02
CA GLU A 38 3.22 -4.84 -16.50
C GLU A 38 1.72 -4.91 -16.78
N THR A 39 0.92 -4.12 -16.05
CA THR A 39 -0.55 -4.11 -16.18
C THR A 39 -1.13 -2.77 -15.74
N HIS A 40 -2.42 -2.59 -15.97
CA HIS A 40 -3.12 -1.37 -15.59
C HIS A 40 -3.29 -1.29 -14.06
N VAL A 41 -2.74 -0.26 -13.44
CA VAL A 41 -2.86 0.03 -12.01
C VAL A 41 -3.59 1.35 -11.83
N ASN A 42 -4.65 1.34 -11.02
CA ASN A 42 -5.45 2.53 -10.73
C ASN A 42 -5.15 3.07 -9.33
N ALA A 43 -5.12 4.39 -9.20
CA ALA A 43 -5.19 5.06 -7.90
C ALA A 43 -6.66 5.36 -7.54
N THR A 44 -6.99 5.31 -6.25
CA THR A 44 -8.33 5.65 -5.75
C THR A 44 -8.21 6.69 -4.65
N HIS A 45 -9.05 7.72 -4.72
CA HIS A 45 -9.18 8.70 -3.66
C HIS A 45 -10.13 8.19 -2.59
N PHE A 46 -9.69 8.23 -1.34
CA PHE A 46 -10.54 7.97 -0.19
C PHE A 46 -10.96 9.28 0.47
N ALA A 47 -12.23 9.37 0.83
CA ALA A 47 -12.78 10.47 1.61
C ALA A 47 -12.95 10.04 3.07
N GLY A 48 -12.94 11.01 3.98
CA GLY A 48 -13.05 10.78 5.42
C GLY A 48 -11.75 11.06 6.17
N ARG A 49 -11.84 10.99 7.50
CA ARG A 49 -10.69 11.26 8.37
C ARG A 49 -9.80 10.04 8.43
N TRP A 50 -8.50 10.23 8.17
CA TRP A 50 -7.47 9.20 8.27
C TRP A 50 -6.38 9.67 9.23
N PHE A 51 -5.96 8.79 10.14
CA PHE A 51 -4.89 9.07 11.10
C PHE A 51 -3.77 8.08 10.88
N ASP A 52 -2.58 8.61 10.66
CA ASP A 52 -1.37 7.81 10.66
C ASP A 52 -0.94 7.61 12.12
N ILE A 53 -1.23 6.42 12.66
CA ILE A 53 -0.90 6.04 14.04
C ILE A 53 0.43 5.29 14.13
N GLY A 54 1.29 5.41 13.10
CA GLY A 54 2.62 4.79 13.08
C GLY A 54 3.62 5.42 14.06
N SER A 55 3.29 6.57 14.66
CA SER A 55 4.09 7.21 15.72
C SER A 55 3.26 7.44 16.99
N ILE A 56 3.95 7.66 18.11
CA ILE A 56 3.30 7.97 19.40
C ILE A 56 2.50 9.27 19.29
N GLU A 57 3.06 10.29 18.65
CA GLU A 57 2.41 11.58 18.43
C GLU A 57 1.16 11.44 17.55
N GLY A 58 1.24 10.62 16.49
CA GLY A 58 0.11 10.32 15.62
C GLY A 58 -1.02 9.59 16.35
N LEU A 59 -0.67 8.61 17.19
CA LEU A 59 -1.62 7.90 18.05
C LEU A 59 -2.31 8.84 19.05
N GLU A 60 -1.55 9.70 19.73
CA GLU A 60 -2.12 10.67 20.68
C GLU A 60 -3.03 11.69 19.99
N THR A 61 -2.68 12.11 18.78
CA THR A 61 -3.53 12.98 17.96
C THR A 61 -4.86 12.30 17.61
N ALA A 62 -4.83 11.01 17.26
CA ALA A 62 -6.03 10.23 17.01
C ALA A 62 -6.89 10.09 18.28
N ARG A 63 -6.29 9.75 19.43
CA ARG A 63 -7.01 9.62 20.71
C ARG A 63 -7.77 10.89 21.08
N LYS A 64 -7.15 12.06 20.97
CA LYS A 64 -7.81 13.36 21.26
C LYS A 64 -8.95 13.69 20.31
N ALA A 65 -8.94 13.15 19.09
CA ALA A 65 -9.98 13.41 18.11
C ALA A 65 -11.22 12.52 18.29
N TRP A 66 -11.15 11.43 19.08
CA TRP A 66 -12.24 10.45 19.25
C TRP A 66 -12.53 9.98 20.69
N GLY A 67 -11.70 10.34 21.67
CA GLY A 67 -12.00 10.22 23.10
C GLY A 67 -12.72 11.45 23.61
#